data_AF-A0A836S6F1-F1
#
_entry.id   AF-A0A836S6F1-F1
#
_cell.length_a   1.000
_cell.length_b   1.000
_cell.length_c   1.000
_cell.angle_alpha   90.00
_cell.angle_beta   90.00
_cell.angle_gamma   90.00
#
_symmetry.space_group_name_H-M   'P 1'
#
loop_
_entity.id
_entity.type
_entity.pdbx_description
1 polymer ?
#
loop_
_entity_poly.entity_id
_entity_poly.type
_entity_poly.pdbx_seq_one_letter_code
_entity_poly.pdbx_strand_id
1 'polypeptide(L)'
;MHCFFTSLVLLLSLPVAIHAADCTPTPHRTTGTHYKPVTVEKTDIGQGVLVKGQVLSAPDCKPVPGAKVAHWQAGEEGQYVDRLRTYLFTDENGYFKFNTEWPNMRTPHIHFIIEAKGHELLETQWIGDERTDKIEFDLILQRQ
;
A
#
# COMPACT_ATOMS: atom_id res chain seq x y z
N MET A 1 12.70 30.91 -59.25
CA MET A 1 12.78 29.43 -59.34
C MET A 1 13.17 28.94 -57.96
N HIS A 2 12.20 28.61 -57.10
CA HIS A 2 12.45 28.20 -55.70
C HIS A 2 11.85 26.82 -55.49
N CYS A 3 12.72 25.80 -55.42
CA CYS A 3 12.35 24.43 -55.08
C CYS A 3 12.13 24.31 -53.56
N PHE A 4 10.91 23.99 -53.13
CA PHE A 4 10.63 23.56 -51.77
C PHE A 4 10.76 22.04 -51.70
N PHE A 5 11.76 21.54 -50.98
CA PHE A 5 11.85 20.13 -50.57
C PHE A 5 11.14 19.96 -49.22
N THR A 6 9.94 19.41 -49.24
CA THR A 6 9.25 18.97 -48.01
C THR A 6 9.78 17.59 -47.62
N SER A 7 10.58 17.54 -46.55
CA SER A 7 11.05 16.29 -45.96
C SER A 7 9.95 15.66 -45.11
N LEU A 8 9.48 14.46 -45.49
CA LEU A 8 8.50 13.69 -44.75
C LEU A 8 9.22 12.90 -43.64
N VAL A 9 9.08 13.36 -42.40
CA VAL A 9 9.61 12.66 -41.22
C VAL A 9 8.64 11.55 -40.83
N LEU A 10 9.05 10.30 -41.04
CA LEU A 10 8.32 9.11 -40.63
C LEU A 10 8.58 8.85 -39.13
N LEU A 11 7.63 9.19 -38.27
CA LEU A 11 7.67 8.90 -36.83
C LEU A 11 7.38 7.41 -36.59
N LEU A 12 8.44 6.62 -36.38
CA LEU A 12 8.34 5.24 -35.86
C LEU A 12 7.92 5.29 -34.39
N SER A 13 6.65 4.98 -34.13
CA SER A 13 6.13 4.78 -32.78
C SER A 13 6.67 3.47 -32.19
N LEU A 14 7.70 3.57 -31.34
CA LEU A 14 8.15 2.46 -30.51
C LEU A 14 7.08 2.16 -29.45
N PRO A 15 6.67 0.90 -29.24
CA PRO A 15 5.80 0.56 -28.13
C PRO A 15 6.53 0.88 -26.83
N VAL A 16 5.94 1.75 -26.02
CA VAL A 16 6.34 1.93 -24.63
C VAL A 16 6.09 0.59 -23.95
N ALA A 17 7.17 -0.15 -23.68
CA ALA A 17 7.11 -1.29 -22.78
C ALA A 17 6.77 -0.74 -21.40
N ILE A 18 5.49 -0.75 -21.06
CA ILE A 18 5.04 -0.60 -19.68
C ILE A 18 5.73 -1.76 -18.95
N HIS A 19 6.73 -1.46 -18.13
CA HIS A 19 7.24 -2.41 -17.15
C HIS A 19 6.02 -2.82 -16.31
N ALA A 20 5.47 -4.00 -16.57
CA ALA A 20 4.54 -4.60 -15.64
C ALA A 20 5.31 -4.68 -14.32
N ALA A 21 4.86 -3.95 -13.30
CA ALA A 21 5.31 -4.22 -11.95
C ALA A 21 5.15 -5.72 -11.74
N ASP A 22 6.20 -6.40 -11.32
CA ASP A 22 6.11 -7.83 -11.09
C ASP A 22 5.08 -8.06 -9.98
N CYS A 23 3.92 -8.61 -10.34
CA CYS A 23 2.76 -8.79 -9.46
C CYS A 23 2.96 -9.98 -8.53
N THR A 24 4.14 -10.06 -7.95
CA THR A 24 4.54 -11.10 -7.01
C THR A 24 3.84 -10.85 -5.68
N PRO A 25 3.17 -11.87 -5.10
CA PRO A 25 2.49 -11.73 -3.81
C PRO A 25 3.39 -11.11 -2.72
N THR A 26 2.84 -10.19 -1.94
CA THR A 26 3.54 -9.60 -0.81
C THR A 26 3.86 -10.70 0.20
N PRO A 27 5.12 -10.81 0.67
CA PRO A 27 5.49 -11.86 1.61
C PRO A 27 4.79 -11.68 2.96
N HIS A 28 4.44 -12.81 3.56
CA HIS A 28 3.90 -12.83 4.92
C HIS A 28 4.96 -12.39 5.93
N ARG A 29 4.54 -11.65 6.95
CA ARG A 29 5.33 -11.34 8.14
C ARG A 29 4.47 -11.53 9.38
N THR A 30 5.12 -11.88 10.49
CA THR A 30 4.44 -12.10 11.78
C THR A 30 3.60 -10.89 12.22
N THR A 31 2.48 -11.15 12.89
CA THR A 31 1.69 -10.12 13.61
C THR A 31 2.41 -9.55 14.84
N GLY A 32 3.54 -10.15 15.24
CA GLY A 32 4.26 -9.78 16.46
C GLY A 32 3.46 -10.09 17.74
N THR A 33 3.97 -9.61 18.86
CA THR A 33 3.44 -9.91 20.21
C THR A 33 2.34 -8.94 20.67
N HIS A 34 2.09 -7.86 19.93
CA HIS A 34 1.16 -6.79 20.31
C HIS A 34 -0.15 -6.78 19.52
N TYR A 35 -0.44 -7.87 18.80
CA TYR A 35 -1.72 -8.02 18.10
C TYR A 35 -2.88 -8.02 19.10
N LYS A 36 -3.93 -7.28 18.74
CA LYS A 36 -5.27 -7.33 19.33
C LYS A 36 -6.27 -7.23 18.17
N PRO A 37 -7.47 -7.80 18.29
CA PRO A 37 -8.52 -7.63 17.26
C PRO A 37 -8.74 -6.15 16.93
N VAL A 38 -8.70 -5.83 15.65
CA VAL A 38 -8.93 -4.48 15.13
C VAL A 38 -10.40 -4.33 14.75
N THR A 39 -11.14 -3.56 15.53
CA THR A 39 -12.62 -3.51 15.48
C THR A 39 -13.19 -2.14 15.15
N VAL A 40 -12.36 -1.10 15.03
CA VAL A 40 -12.79 0.27 14.75
C VAL A 40 -12.44 0.66 13.31
N GLU A 41 -13.44 1.09 12.54
CA GLU A 41 -13.23 1.66 11.21
C GLU A 41 -12.88 3.15 11.32
N LYS A 42 -11.69 3.54 10.84
CA LYS A 42 -11.25 4.95 10.87
C LYS A 42 -10.07 5.18 9.93
N THR A 43 -10.01 6.36 9.31
CA THR A 43 -8.92 6.77 8.41
C THR A 43 -8.08 7.93 8.94
N ASP A 44 -8.49 8.54 10.06
CA ASP A 44 -7.73 9.61 10.73
C ASP A 44 -7.51 9.22 12.19
N ILE A 45 -6.30 8.77 12.51
CA ILE A 45 -5.92 8.24 13.83
C ILE A 45 -4.75 9.02 14.45
N GLY A 46 -4.24 10.03 13.77
CA GLY A 46 -3.09 10.83 14.17
C GLY A 46 -2.65 11.78 13.07
N GLN A 47 -1.58 12.53 13.33
CA GLN A 47 -1.00 13.49 12.39
C GLN A 47 0.50 13.26 12.26
N GLY A 48 1.06 13.76 11.15
CA GLY A 48 2.49 13.73 10.87
C GLY A 48 2.91 12.69 9.85
N VAL A 49 2.08 11.68 9.57
CA VAL A 49 2.34 10.69 8.52
C VAL A 49 1.07 10.39 7.73
N LEU A 50 1.14 10.56 6.41
CA LEU A 50 0.15 10.04 5.47
C LEU A 50 0.60 8.67 4.96
N VAL A 51 -0.15 7.64 5.27
CA VAL A 51 0.03 6.30 4.69
C VAL A 51 -0.95 6.13 3.56
N LYS A 52 -0.47 5.67 2.40
CA LYS A 52 -1.33 5.26 1.29
C LYS A 52 -0.74 4.12 0.49
N GLY A 53 -1.61 3.37 -0.15
CA GLY A 53 -1.22 2.25 -0.97
C GLY A 53 -2.36 1.72 -1.81
N GLN A 54 -2.07 0.71 -2.62
CA GLN A 54 -3.06 -0.02 -3.38
C GLN A 54 -3.04 -1.50 -3.00
N VAL A 55 -4.21 -2.13 -2.90
CA VAL A 55 -4.34 -3.58 -2.81
C VAL A 55 -4.59 -4.14 -4.21
N LEU A 56 -3.70 -5.01 -4.64
CA LEU A 56 -3.68 -5.61 -5.97
C LEU A 56 -3.77 -7.14 -5.87
N SER A 57 -4.23 -7.79 -6.94
CA SER A 57 -4.37 -9.24 -7.04
C SER A 57 -3.25 -9.82 -7.90
N ALA A 58 -2.49 -10.78 -7.36
CA ALA A 58 -1.56 -11.56 -8.17
C ALA A 58 -2.31 -12.56 -9.08
N PRO A 59 -1.80 -12.88 -10.28
CA PRO A 59 -0.55 -12.37 -10.87
C PRO A 59 -0.75 -11.21 -11.87
N ASP A 60 -1.96 -10.66 -11.99
CA ASP A 60 -2.28 -9.67 -13.06
C ASP A 60 -2.39 -8.22 -12.57
N CYS A 61 -2.05 -7.96 -11.30
CA CYS A 61 -2.15 -6.65 -10.64
C CYS A 61 -3.52 -5.99 -10.83
N LYS A 62 -4.60 -6.78 -10.88
CA LYS A 62 -5.94 -6.19 -10.85
C LYS A 62 -6.22 -5.58 -9.48
N PRO A 63 -6.75 -4.35 -9.41
CA PRO A 63 -7.16 -3.77 -8.15
C PRO A 63 -8.18 -4.62 -7.40
N VAL A 64 -8.06 -4.65 -6.07
CA VAL A 64 -8.98 -5.37 -5.18
C VAL A 64 -9.83 -4.36 -4.40
N PRO A 65 -11.07 -4.08 -4.87
CA PRO A 65 -11.97 -3.18 -4.17
C PRO A 65 -12.57 -3.84 -2.92
N GLY A 66 -12.86 -3.03 -1.90
CA GLY A 66 -13.50 -3.50 -0.67
C GLY A 66 -12.64 -4.47 0.16
N ALA A 67 -11.33 -4.52 -0.06
CA ALA A 67 -10.41 -5.23 0.81
C ALA A 67 -10.37 -4.53 2.17
N LYS A 68 -10.53 -5.28 3.26
CA LYS A 68 -10.38 -4.77 4.62
C LYS A 68 -8.90 -4.66 4.92
N VAL A 69 -8.43 -3.45 5.19
CA VAL A 69 -7.05 -3.12 5.58
C VAL A 69 -7.04 -2.82 7.06
N ALA A 70 -6.80 -3.83 7.89
CA ALA A 70 -6.62 -3.66 9.33
C ALA A 70 -5.15 -3.36 9.64
N HIS A 71 -4.89 -2.34 10.46
CA HIS A 71 -3.53 -1.92 10.78
C HIS A 71 -3.35 -1.52 12.24
N TRP A 72 -2.12 -1.69 12.75
CA TRP A 72 -1.71 -1.23 14.06
C TRP A 72 -0.22 -0.92 14.13
N GLN A 73 0.15 -0.02 15.05
CA GLN A 73 1.53 0.41 15.25
C GLN A 73 1.77 0.94 16.66
N ALA A 74 3.04 1.15 17.00
CA ALA A 74 3.43 2.07 18.06
C ALA A 74 3.18 3.53 17.62
N GLY A 75 2.98 4.43 18.57
CA GLY A 75 2.88 5.88 18.32
C GLY A 75 4.22 6.61 18.46
N GLU A 76 4.15 7.94 18.53
CA GLU A 76 5.31 8.83 18.68
C GLU A 76 6.14 8.56 19.95
N GLU A 77 5.50 8.07 21.00
CA GLU A 77 6.16 7.70 22.28
C GLU A 77 6.79 6.29 22.24
N GLY A 78 6.73 5.60 21.09
CA GLY A 78 7.22 4.23 20.94
C GLY A 78 6.37 3.19 21.68
N GLN A 79 5.14 3.55 22.05
CA GLN A 79 4.20 2.67 22.74
C GLN A 79 3.03 2.28 21.86
N TYR A 80 2.60 1.02 21.97
CA TYR A 80 1.37 0.54 21.35
C TYR A 80 0.15 1.02 22.13
N VAL A 81 -0.73 1.78 21.47
CA VAL A 81 -1.96 2.31 22.06
C VAL A 81 -3.17 1.95 21.21
N ASP A 82 -4.32 1.74 21.85
CA ASP A 82 -5.49 1.18 21.16
C ASP A 82 -6.10 2.13 20.12
N ARG A 83 -5.91 3.45 20.26
CA ARG A 83 -6.38 4.43 19.24
C ARG A 83 -5.66 4.33 17.89
N LEU A 84 -4.47 3.70 17.85
CA LEU A 84 -3.67 3.49 16.62
C LEU A 84 -3.92 2.10 16.02
N ARG A 85 -5.08 1.50 16.32
CA ARG A 85 -5.50 0.18 15.85
C ARG A 85 -6.84 0.32 15.14
N THR A 86 -6.83 0.45 13.83
CA THR A 86 -8.04 0.70 13.05
C THR A 86 -8.02 -0.07 11.76
N TYR A 87 -9.18 -0.19 11.13
CA TYR A 87 -9.28 -0.67 9.76
C TYR A 87 -9.97 0.35 8.87
N LEU A 88 -9.80 0.15 7.58
CA LEU A 88 -10.56 0.81 6.52
C LEU A 88 -10.76 -0.17 5.37
N PHE A 89 -11.60 0.19 4.41
CA PHE A 89 -11.76 -0.55 3.17
C PHE A 89 -11.08 0.16 2.01
N THR A 90 -10.56 -0.61 1.06
CA THR A 90 -10.08 -0.06 -0.22
C THR A 90 -11.23 0.46 -1.06
N ASP A 91 -10.96 1.50 -1.85
CA ASP A 91 -11.92 2.05 -2.81
C ASP A 91 -12.10 1.15 -4.05
N GLU A 92 -12.89 1.61 -5.02
CA GLU A 92 -13.19 0.91 -6.27
C GLU A 92 -11.95 0.60 -7.13
N ASN A 93 -10.87 1.34 -6.93
CA ASN A 93 -9.58 1.18 -7.59
C ASN A 93 -8.57 0.51 -6.66
N GLY A 94 -8.99 -0.10 -5.56
CA GLY A 94 -8.12 -0.80 -4.61
C GLY A 94 -7.25 0.13 -3.75
N TYR A 95 -7.44 1.45 -3.79
CA TYR A 95 -6.62 2.36 -2.99
C TYR A 95 -7.10 2.44 -1.54
N PHE A 96 -6.15 2.61 -0.64
CA PHE A 96 -6.39 2.95 0.77
C PHE A 96 -5.50 4.11 1.19
N LYS A 97 -5.97 4.91 2.15
CA LYS A 97 -5.16 5.96 2.78
C LYS A 97 -5.63 6.25 4.20
N PHE A 98 -4.70 6.60 5.08
CA PHE A 98 -5.00 7.07 6.43
C PHE A 98 -3.90 7.99 6.96
N ASN A 99 -4.29 8.91 7.85
CA ASN A 99 -3.36 9.74 8.61
C ASN A 99 -3.07 9.10 9.97
N THR A 100 -1.80 9.08 10.35
CA THR A 100 -1.32 8.48 11.59
C THR A 100 -0.11 9.24 12.12
N GLU A 101 0.38 8.78 13.26
CA GLU A 101 1.64 9.18 13.89
C GLU A 101 2.82 8.38 13.35
N TRP A 102 4.05 8.87 13.56
CA TRP A 102 5.23 8.09 13.25
C TRP A 102 5.39 6.89 14.21
N PRO A 103 5.64 5.67 13.70
CA PRO A 103 5.90 4.50 14.54
C PRO A 103 7.32 4.55 15.12
N ASN A 104 7.49 5.28 16.22
CA ASN A 104 8.79 5.60 16.79
C ASN A 104 9.43 4.40 17.52
N MET A 105 9.98 3.47 16.74
CA MET A 105 10.67 2.26 17.20
C MET A 105 12.09 2.22 16.65
N ARG A 106 12.98 1.40 17.25
CA ARG A 106 14.37 1.20 16.73
C ARG A 106 14.39 0.82 15.24
N THR A 107 13.40 0.04 14.83
CA THR A 107 13.08 -0.23 13.42
C THR A 107 11.62 0.18 13.23
N PRO A 108 11.32 1.33 12.62
CA PRO A 108 9.95 1.79 12.37
C PRO A 108 9.15 0.75 11.58
N HIS A 109 7.92 0.45 12.03
CA HIS A 109 7.05 -0.49 11.33
C HIS A 109 5.57 -0.24 11.61
N ILE A 110 4.74 -0.65 10.65
CA ILE A 110 3.27 -0.69 10.78
C ILE A 110 2.84 -2.10 10.39
N HIS A 111 2.05 -2.73 11.24
CA HIS A 111 1.50 -4.05 10.96
C HIS A 111 0.20 -3.96 10.16
N PHE A 112 -0.03 -4.96 9.31
CA PHE A 112 -1.22 -5.07 8.48
C PHE A 112 -1.79 -6.49 8.50
N ILE A 113 -3.11 -6.58 8.49
CA ILE A 113 -3.87 -7.77 8.09
C ILE A 113 -4.83 -7.35 6.99
N ILE A 114 -4.74 -8.03 5.84
CA ILE A 114 -5.57 -7.76 4.67
C ILE A 114 -6.49 -8.93 4.41
N GLU A 115 -7.79 -8.65 4.38
CA GLU A 115 -8.85 -9.60 4.07
C GLU A 115 -9.59 -9.16 2.82
N ALA A 116 -9.70 -10.04 1.83
CA ALA A 116 -10.53 -9.82 0.66
C ALA A 116 -11.17 -11.14 0.20
N LYS A 117 -12.41 -11.06 -0.30
CA LYS A 117 -13.12 -12.24 -0.81
C LYS A 117 -12.31 -12.88 -1.94
N GLY A 118 -12.15 -14.21 -1.91
CA GLY A 118 -11.43 -14.98 -2.93
C GLY A 118 -9.90 -14.84 -2.88
N HIS A 119 -9.35 -14.24 -1.82
CA HIS A 119 -7.91 -14.07 -1.63
C HIS A 119 -7.48 -14.72 -0.31
N GLU A 120 -6.23 -15.17 -0.27
CA GLU A 120 -5.61 -15.61 0.97
C GLU A 120 -5.49 -14.42 1.94
N LEU A 121 -5.66 -14.68 3.24
CA LEU A 121 -5.42 -13.69 4.29
C LEU A 121 -3.95 -13.28 4.27
N LEU A 122 -3.65 -11.98 4.12
CA LEU A 122 -2.27 -11.50 4.17
C LEU A 122 -1.98 -10.86 5.52
N GLU A 123 -1.02 -11.42 6.26
CA GLU A 123 -0.41 -10.77 7.42
C GLU A 123 0.96 -10.23 7.01
N THR A 124 1.21 -8.93 7.20
CA THR A 124 2.50 -8.36 6.81
C THR A 124 2.85 -7.10 7.62
N GLN A 125 3.98 -6.48 7.27
CA GLN A 125 4.46 -5.25 7.89
C GLN A 125 5.06 -4.34 6.83
N TRP A 126 4.74 -3.05 6.91
CA TRP A 126 5.63 -2.04 6.37
C TRP A 126 6.79 -1.84 7.35
N ILE A 127 8.02 -1.75 6.83
CA ILE A 127 9.24 -1.51 7.61
C ILE A 127 9.90 -0.27 7.01
N GLY A 128 10.21 0.72 7.84
CA GLY A 128 10.84 1.97 7.44
C GLY A 128 12.29 2.08 7.89
N ASP A 129 13.06 2.89 7.15
CA ASP A 129 14.46 3.18 7.46
C ASP A 129 14.62 4.51 8.24
N GLU A 130 13.92 5.56 7.80
CA GLU A 130 14.00 6.91 8.38
C GLU A 130 12.63 7.60 8.48
N ARG A 131 12.53 8.62 9.32
CA ARG A 131 11.29 9.40 9.50
C ARG A 131 10.89 10.08 8.18
N THR A 132 9.65 9.87 7.81
CA THR A 132 9.00 10.51 6.65
C THR A 132 7.59 10.97 7.05
N ASP A 133 7.09 12.00 6.38
CA ASP A 133 5.69 12.45 6.50
C ASP A 133 4.75 11.69 5.56
N LYS A 134 5.30 10.80 4.72
CA LYS A 134 4.56 10.07 3.70
C LYS A 134 5.12 8.67 3.49
N ILE A 135 4.23 7.68 3.52
CA ILE A 135 4.54 6.27 3.27
C ILE A 135 3.69 5.79 2.09
N GLU A 136 4.33 5.26 1.05
CA GLU A 136 3.69 4.73 -0.16
C GLU A 136 4.19 3.32 -0.45
N PHE A 137 3.28 2.36 -0.57
CA PHE A 137 3.58 0.98 -0.97
C PHE A 137 2.32 0.27 -1.45
N ASP A 138 2.47 -0.80 -2.23
CA ASP A 138 1.36 -1.65 -2.63
C ASP A 138 1.38 -2.98 -1.88
N LEU A 139 0.20 -3.58 -1.71
CA LEU A 139 -0.01 -4.88 -1.10
C LEU A 139 -0.62 -5.81 -2.14
N ILE A 140 0.09 -6.89 -2.47
CA ILE A 140 -0.29 -7.81 -3.53
C ILE A 140 -0.80 -9.10 -2.87
N LEU A 141 -2.09 -9.38 -3.05
CA LEU A 141 -2.74 -10.56 -2.49
C LEU A 141 -2.65 -11.76 -3.42
N GLN A 142 -2.41 -12.93 -2.83
CA GLN A 142 -2.54 -14.22 -3.50
C GLN A 142 -4.02 -14.60 -3.60
N ARG A 143 -4.46 -15.08 -4.77
CA ARG A 143 -5.80 -15.66 -4.93
C ARG A 143 -5.85 -17.08 -4.37
N GLN A 144 -7.00 -17.43 -3.81
CA GLN A 144 -7.33 -18.81 -3.40
C GLN A 144 -7.55 -19.72 -4.61
#